data_AF-A0A674IJN2-F1
#
_entry.id   AF-A0A674IJN2-F1
#
_cell.length_a   1.000
_cell.length_b   1.000
_cell.length_c   1.000
_cell.angle_alpha   90.00
_cell.angle_beta   90.00
_cell.angle_gamma   90.00
#
_symmetry.space_group_name_H-M   'P 1'
#
loop_
_entity.id
_entity.type
_entity.pdbx_description
1 polymer ?
#
loop_
_entity_poly.entity_id
_entity_poly.type
_entity_poly.pdbx_seq_one_letter_code
_entity_poly.pdbx_strand_id
1 'polypeptide(L)'
;MQRTVAVVGGGISGLTACYHLARSPNAPKVSELGLDADVLPVPGDHPASKNRYLYVSGALHRLPSGIGGVLRTVPPFTRPLLWSGLRELVAPRGTQPDETMHSFVSRRFGKELADIAIDSLCRGVFAGDCRALSVRSCFPALFEAERRRRSVILGMALGGGKGPALDSALSRRARDERWSQWSLRAGMETLSEALQDFLRQRGVEMHCHARLRSLERTAAQCWQITLEDGSVRADHVISAIPARALAVLLPGWAEPLAQELRSIEAVSVGVVNLQYNGATLPITGFGHLVPSFEDSSLLGIVYDSVAFPEQNGTRGPSVRLTVMLGGAWFEQGFGDPDTVPLAVLLSRAKEAVRAHLGIVAEPSRTIVKVLKVGGVGVGSTGNHTDQTSPHPVSGPSTGLHPPVHARPLAEDRDHQPLPGAGKIAAEPDRGLLPGCLCERLYLQCQDGSHPAPGPGLLICHRAPAS
;
A
#
# COMPACT_ATOMS: atom_id res chain seq x y z
N MET A 1 -37.99 -5.72 3.54
CA MET A 1 -37.16 -6.93 3.68
C MET A 1 -35.77 -6.52 4.10
N GLN A 2 -35.22 -7.15 5.14
CA GLN A 2 -33.80 -7.01 5.46
C GLN A 2 -32.98 -7.63 4.33
N ARG A 3 -31.97 -6.89 3.84
CA ARG A 3 -31.02 -7.41 2.83
C ARG A 3 -29.80 -7.95 3.56
N THR A 4 -29.34 -9.12 3.15
CA THR A 4 -28.15 -9.78 3.70
C THR A 4 -26.97 -9.56 2.77
N VAL A 5 -25.87 -9.03 3.31
CA VAL A 5 -24.60 -8.88 2.58
C VAL A 5 -23.57 -9.77 3.25
N ALA A 6 -23.00 -10.70 2.48
CA ALA A 6 -21.89 -11.51 2.93
C ALA A 6 -20.56 -10.89 2.47
N VAL A 7 -19.59 -10.80 3.36
CA VAL A 7 -18.24 -10.34 3.09
C VAL A 7 -17.27 -11.50 3.27
N VAL A 8 -16.64 -11.94 2.19
CA VAL A 8 -15.69 -13.05 2.21
C VAL A 8 -14.29 -12.49 2.45
N GLY A 9 -13.62 -12.93 3.52
CA GLY A 9 -12.26 -12.53 3.88
C GLY A 9 -12.21 -11.65 5.12
N GLY A 10 -11.72 -12.19 6.23
CA GLY A 10 -11.60 -11.49 7.53
C GLY A 10 -10.38 -10.56 7.68
N GLY A 11 -9.68 -10.23 6.59
CA GLY A 11 -8.58 -9.27 6.63
C GLY A 11 -9.05 -7.83 6.82
N ILE A 12 -8.11 -6.89 6.90
CA ILE A 12 -8.43 -5.47 7.12
C ILE A 12 -9.45 -4.92 6.10
N SER A 13 -9.39 -5.34 4.84
CA SER A 13 -10.35 -4.95 3.80
C SER A 13 -11.77 -5.40 4.11
N GLY A 14 -11.96 -6.68 4.48
CA GLY A 14 -13.29 -7.22 4.79
C GLY A 14 -13.85 -6.67 6.10
N LEU A 15 -13.02 -6.55 7.15
CA LEU A 15 -13.42 -5.88 8.39
C LEU A 15 -13.82 -4.43 8.15
N THR A 16 -13.11 -3.70 7.28
CA THR A 16 -13.46 -2.32 6.92
C THR A 16 -14.76 -2.24 6.12
N ALA A 17 -14.98 -3.16 5.18
CA ALA A 17 -16.23 -3.24 4.42
C ALA A 17 -17.41 -3.49 5.37
N CYS A 18 -17.30 -4.45 6.28
CA CYS A 18 -18.31 -4.72 7.31
C CYS A 18 -18.55 -3.51 8.20
N TYR A 19 -17.48 -2.83 8.62
CA TYR A 19 -17.56 -1.63 9.45
C TYR A 19 -18.35 -0.53 8.73
N HIS A 20 -18.11 -0.30 7.44
CA HIS A 20 -18.86 0.68 6.67
C HIS A 20 -20.31 0.28 6.38
N LEU A 21 -20.60 -1.02 6.29
CA LEU A 21 -21.98 -1.53 6.17
C LEU A 21 -22.76 -1.40 7.49
N ALA A 22 -22.08 -1.55 8.63
CA ALA A 22 -22.68 -1.55 9.96
C ALA A 22 -22.70 -0.16 10.64
N ARG A 23 -21.93 0.82 10.15
CA ARG A 23 -21.87 2.17 10.76
C ARG A 23 -23.01 3.09 10.31
N SER A 24 -23.30 4.08 11.16
CA SER A 24 -23.98 5.31 10.77
C SER A 24 -22.99 6.28 10.07
N PRO A 25 -23.44 7.17 9.17
CA PRO A 25 -22.52 8.02 8.40
C PRO A 25 -21.83 9.08 9.27
N ASN A 26 -20.50 9.25 9.09
CA ASN A 26 -19.70 10.47 9.34
C ASN A 26 -18.64 10.55 10.48
N ALA A 27 -17.87 9.51 10.82
CA ALA A 27 -16.62 9.73 11.56
C ALA A 27 -15.39 8.92 11.04
N PRO A 28 -14.17 9.30 11.44
CA PRO A 28 -12.92 8.64 11.04
C PRO A 28 -12.69 7.35 11.83
N LYS A 29 -12.29 6.28 11.15
CA LYS A 29 -12.24 4.91 11.68
C LYS A 29 -11.44 4.73 12.99
N VAL A 30 -10.25 5.33 13.11
CA VAL A 30 -9.41 5.17 14.33
C VAL A 30 -10.06 5.88 15.53
N SER A 31 -10.55 7.11 15.31
CA SER A 31 -11.20 7.89 16.36
C SER A 31 -12.58 7.35 16.74
N GLU A 32 -13.30 6.75 15.80
CA GLU A 32 -14.55 6.04 16.10
C GLU A 32 -14.32 4.75 16.92
N LEU A 33 -13.15 4.13 16.80
CA LEU A 33 -12.80 2.91 17.54
C LEU A 33 -12.17 3.22 18.91
N GLY A 34 -12.00 4.50 19.26
CA GLY A 34 -11.44 4.92 20.56
C GLY A 34 -9.95 4.61 20.72
N LEU A 35 -9.20 4.49 19.62
CA LEU A 35 -7.79 4.07 19.62
C LEU A 35 -6.80 5.25 19.69
N ASP A 36 -7.26 6.50 19.78
CA ASP A 36 -6.41 7.70 19.70
C ASP A 36 -5.30 7.72 20.76
N ALA A 37 -5.58 7.21 21.96
CA ALA A 37 -4.62 7.15 23.07
C ALA A 37 -3.50 6.12 22.88
N ASP A 38 -3.73 5.12 22.03
CA ASP A 38 -2.78 4.04 21.74
C ASP A 38 -1.89 4.33 20.54
N VAL A 39 -2.15 5.43 19.82
CA VAL A 39 -1.35 5.84 18.66
C VAL A 39 0.07 6.22 19.10
N LEU A 40 1.05 5.51 18.54
CA LEU A 40 2.47 5.83 18.62
C LEU A 40 2.90 6.53 17.32
N PRO A 41 3.09 7.85 17.33
CA PRO A 41 3.52 8.56 16.13
C PRO A 41 5.03 8.57 15.97
N VAL A 42 5.48 8.75 14.73
CA VAL A 42 6.88 9.07 14.40
C VAL A 42 6.92 10.47 13.78
N PRO A 43 7.20 11.52 14.59
CA PRO A 43 7.20 12.92 14.14
C PRO A 43 8.25 13.21 13.08
N GLY A 44 7.99 14.22 12.22
CA GLY A 44 8.82 14.48 11.05
C GLY A 44 10.27 14.90 11.35
N ASP A 45 10.58 15.28 12.59
CA ASP A 45 11.93 15.60 13.04
C ASP A 45 12.72 14.40 13.57
N HIS A 46 12.06 13.26 13.76
CA HIS A 46 12.64 12.02 14.28
C HIS A 46 13.63 11.36 13.26
N PRO A 47 14.71 10.70 13.71
CA PRO A 47 15.64 10.00 12.81
C PRO A 47 14.96 8.99 11.88
N ALA A 48 13.98 8.23 12.40
CA ALA A 48 13.19 7.28 11.61
C ALA A 48 12.35 7.95 10.50
N SER A 49 12.08 9.25 10.59
CA SER A 49 11.40 10.01 9.53
C SER A 49 12.38 10.56 8.51
N LYS A 50 13.53 11.04 8.97
CA LYS A 50 14.52 11.79 8.17
C LYS A 50 15.51 10.91 7.42
N ASN A 51 15.77 9.70 7.90
CA ASN A 51 16.88 8.90 7.42
C ASN A 51 16.37 7.57 6.86
N ARG A 52 16.47 7.42 5.54
CA ARG A 52 16.31 6.15 4.81
C ARG A 52 17.63 5.86 4.11
N TYR A 53 18.05 4.61 4.08
CA TYR A 53 19.35 4.22 3.54
C TYR A 53 19.19 3.22 2.40
N LEU A 54 20.21 3.17 1.53
CA LEU A 54 20.41 2.10 0.55
C LEU A 54 21.72 1.39 0.86
N TYR A 55 21.71 0.06 0.82
CA TYR A 55 22.95 -0.71 0.90
C TYR A 55 23.48 -0.92 -0.52
N VAL A 56 24.61 -0.31 -0.86
CA VAL A 56 25.23 -0.39 -2.20
C VAL A 56 26.74 -0.47 -2.05
N SER A 57 27.35 -1.42 -2.75
CA SER A 57 28.79 -1.66 -2.80
C SER A 57 29.41 -1.80 -1.41
N GLY A 58 28.76 -2.60 -0.56
CA GLY A 58 29.24 -2.92 0.79
C GLY A 58 28.99 -1.84 1.86
N ALA A 59 28.30 -0.74 1.54
CA ALA A 59 28.10 0.38 2.47
C ALA A 59 26.66 0.91 2.50
N LEU A 60 26.27 1.48 3.64
CA LEU A 60 24.97 2.13 3.84
C LEU A 60 25.05 3.61 3.44
N HIS A 61 24.32 3.98 2.41
CA HIS A 61 24.25 5.33 1.88
C HIS A 61 22.92 5.97 2.24
N ARG A 62 22.95 7.14 2.90
CA ARG A 62 21.72 7.87 3.24
C ARG A 62 21.12 8.47 1.97
N LEU A 63 19.82 8.24 1.75
CA LEU A 63 19.11 8.88 0.65
C LEU A 63 19.14 10.41 0.79
N PRO A 64 19.38 11.15 -0.31
CA PRO A 64 19.39 12.60 -0.28
C PRO A 64 18.08 13.16 0.27
N SER A 65 18.18 14.16 1.16
CA SER A 65 17.03 14.86 1.71
C SER A 65 17.25 16.37 1.68
N GLY A 66 16.16 17.12 1.49
CA GLY A 66 16.19 18.56 1.35
C GLY A 66 16.92 19.05 0.09
N ILE A 67 16.95 20.37 -0.07
CA ILE A 67 17.55 21.03 -1.25
C ILE A 67 19.05 20.73 -1.34
N GLY A 68 19.77 20.78 -0.21
CA GLY A 68 21.22 20.52 -0.17
C GLY A 68 21.61 19.13 -0.66
N GLY A 69 20.79 18.11 -0.37
CA GLY A 69 21.02 16.74 -0.85
C GLY A 69 20.82 16.58 -2.35
N VAL A 70 19.93 17.38 -2.95
CA VAL A 70 19.67 17.35 -4.41
C VAL A 70 20.78 18.06 -5.20
N LEU A 71 21.35 19.12 -4.62
CA LEU A 71 22.38 19.94 -5.27
C LEU A 71 23.80 19.35 -5.20
N ARG A 72 24.07 18.49 -4.21
CA ARG A 72 25.38 17.85 -4.04
C ARG A 72 25.35 16.43 -4.61
N THR A 73 26.50 15.94 -5.05
CA THR A 73 26.68 14.52 -5.35
C THR A 73 26.68 13.76 -4.03
N VAL A 74 25.74 12.84 -3.87
CA VAL A 74 25.61 12.01 -2.67
C VAL A 74 25.65 10.56 -3.13
N PRO A 75 26.61 9.75 -2.64
CA PRO A 75 26.63 8.31 -2.91
C PRO A 75 25.27 7.67 -2.57
N PRO A 76 24.83 6.64 -3.31
CA PRO A 76 25.57 5.94 -4.37
C PRO A 76 25.41 6.58 -5.77
N PHE A 77 24.85 7.78 -5.88
CA PHE A 77 24.66 8.47 -7.16
C PHE A 77 25.96 9.10 -7.66
N THR A 78 26.23 8.96 -8.96
CA THR A 78 27.44 9.50 -9.60
C THR A 78 27.35 10.98 -9.89
N ARG A 79 26.15 11.56 -9.90
CA ARG A 79 25.89 12.99 -10.16
C ARG A 79 24.86 13.56 -9.20
N PRO A 80 24.84 14.91 -9.01
CA PRO A 80 23.77 15.55 -8.26
C PRO A 80 22.40 15.26 -8.86
N LEU A 81 21.41 14.96 -8.02
CA LEU A 81 20.04 14.65 -8.46
C LEU A 81 19.35 15.82 -9.16
N LEU A 82 19.88 17.05 -9.01
CA LEU A 82 19.45 18.21 -9.79
C LEU A 82 19.43 17.93 -11.30
N TRP A 83 20.43 17.21 -11.82
CA TRP A 83 20.51 16.93 -13.26
C TRP A 83 19.39 16.00 -13.72
N SER A 84 19.02 15.02 -12.90
CA SER A 84 17.83 14.18 -13.13
C SER A 84 16.56 15.00 -13.10
N GLY A 85 16.45 15.99 -12.18
CA GLY A 85 15.32 16.92 -12.14
C GLY A 85 15.23 17.84 -13.36
N LEU A 86 16.36 18.39 -13.84
CA LEU A 86 16.38 19.22 -15.05
C LEU A 86 16.01 18.40 -16.29
N ARG A 87 16.50 17.17 -16.41
CA ARG A 87 16.10 16.23 -17.45
C ARG A 87 14.60 15.95 -17.42
N GLU A 88 14.05 15.74 -16.23
CA GLU A 88 12.64 15.44 -16.01
C GLU A 88 11.71 16.53 -16.56
N LEU A 89 12.09 17.81 -16.40
CA LEU A 89 11.29 18.96 -16.86
C LEU A 89 11.15 19.00 -18.38
N VAL A 90 12.14 18.49 -19.12
CA VAL A 90 12.15 18.48 -20.60
C VAL A 90 11.88 17.10 -21.20
N ALA A 91 11.69 16.07 -20.37
CA ALA A 91 11.49 14.70 -20.85
C ALA A 91 10.17 14.57 -21.63
N PRO A 92 10.15 13.80 -22.74
CA PRO A 92 8.95 13.60 -23.53
C PRO A 92 7.90 12.80 -22.75
N ARG A 93 6.62 13.05 -23.02
CA ARG A 93 5.49 12.29 -22.44
C ARG A 93 5.46 10.86 -23.00
N GLY A 94 5.12 9.88 -22.17
CA GLY A 94 4.79 8.53 -22.63
C GLY A 94 3.61 8.50 -23.60
N THR A 95 3.70 7.65 -24.63
CA THR A 95 2.63 7.45 -25.64
C THR A 95 1.75 6.25 -25.32
N GLN A 96 2.31 5.22 -24.69
CA GLN A 96 1.61 3.99 -24.33
C GLN A 96 0.56 4.24 -23.23
N PRO A 97 -0.53 3.45 -23.18
CA PRO A 97 -1.56 3.57 -22.13
C PRO A 97 -1.04 3.22 -20.74
N ASP A 98 0.05 2.44 -20.67
CA ASP A 98 0.76 2.08 -19.45
C ASP A 98 2.26 1.88 -19.75
N GLU A 99 3.10 1.90 -18.72
CA GLU A 99 4.55 1.70 -18.81
C GLU A 99 5.06 1.08 -17.51
N THR A 100 6.16 0.34 -17.56
CA THR A 100 6.80 -0.19 -16.35
C THR A 100 7.41 0.96 -15.55
N MET A 101 7.46 0.79 -14.24
CA MET A 101 8.05 1.79 -13.34
C MET A 101 9.52 2.07 -13.71
N HIS A 102 10.29 1.04 -14.03
CA HIS A 102 11.68 1.19 -14.48
C HIS A 102 11.79 2.01 -15.76
N SER A 103 10.99 1.71 -16.79
CA SER A 103 11.03 2.42 -18.09
C SER A 103 10.60 3.88 -17.93
N PHE A 104 9.51 4.11 -17.17
CA PHE A 104 9.03 5.45 -16.88
C PHE A 104 10.12 6.32 -16.24
N VAL A 105 10.78 5.83 -15.19
CA VAL A 105 11.81 6.60 -14.49
C VAL A 105 13.08 6.72 -15.33
N SER A 106 13.50 5.65 -16.01
CA SER A 106 14.68 5.69 -16.88
C SER A 106 14.56 6.77 -17.96
N ARG A 107 13.40 6.84 -18.62
CA ARG A 107 13.09 7.86 -19.61
C ARG A 107 13.14 9.26 -19.01
N ARG A 108 12.51 9.44 -17.86
CA ARG A 108 12.23 10.75 -17.26
C ARG A 108 13.38 11.32 -16.42
N PHE A 109 13.88 10.54 -15.48
CA PHE A 109 14.87 10.94 -14.50
C PHE A 109 16.27 10.36 -14.77
N GLY A 110 16.36 9.35 -15.64
CA GLY A 110 17.61 8.69 -16.00
C GLY A 110 17.77 7.31 -15.37
N LYS A 111 18.61 6.50 -16.01
CA LYS A 111 18.78 5.08 -15.70
C LYS A 111 19.29 4.82 -14.28
N GLU A 112 20.22 5.65 -13.79
CA GLU A 112 20.80 5.49 -12.44
C GLU A 112 19.73 5.61 -11.35
N LEU A 113 18.82 6.59 -11.46
CA LEU A 113 17.71 6.73 -10.50
C LEU A 113 16.74 5.54 -10.60
N ALA A 114 16.52 5.02 -11.80
CA ALA A 114 15.68 3.85 -12.02
C ALA A 114 16.28 2.59 -11.39
N ASP A 115 17.55 2.31 -11.67
CA ASP A 115 18.25 1.10 -11.21
C ASP A 115 18.52 1.08 -9.71
N ILE A 116 18.72 2.25 -9.09
CA ILE A 116 19.09 2.34 -7.67
C ILE A 116 17.86 2.68 -6.83
N ALA A 117 17.30 3.88 -7.00
CA ALA A 117 16.28 4.40 -6.10
C ALA A 117 14.92 3.73 -6.30
N ILE A 118 14.51 3.57 -7.56
CA ILE A 118 13.19 3.08 -7.90
C ILE A 118 13.10 1.57 -7.82
N ASP A 119 14.15 0.86 -8.23
CA ASP A 119 14.30 -0.56 -7.95
C ASP A 119 14.15 -0.84 -6.44
N SER A 120 14.90 -0.12 -5.60
CA SER A 120 14.80 -0.22 -4.14
C SER A 120 13.41 0.12 -3.63
N LEU A 121 12.79 1.20 -4.11
CA LEU A 121 11.45 1.62 -3.69
C LEU A 121 10.39 0.56 -4.02
N CYS A 122 10.40 0.01 -5.23
CA CYS A 122 9.50 -1.04 -5.65
C CYS A 122 9.66 -2.31 -4.79
N ARG A 123 10.89 -2.65 -4.43
CA ARG A 123 11.21 -3.74 -3.50
C ARG A 123 10.68 -3.45 -2.09
N GLY A 124 10.80 -2.23 -1.61
CA GLY A 124 10.33 -1.82 -0.28
C GLY A 124 8.81 -1.75 -0.14
N VAL A 125 8.09 -1.32 -1.18
CA VAL A 125 6.64 -1.10 -1.12
C VAL A 125 5.85 -2.34 -1.60
N PHE A 126 6.28 -2.96 -2.69
CA PHE A 126 5.55 -4.05 -3.34
C PHE A 126 6.26 -5.40 -3.24
N ALA A 127 7.49 -5.44 -2.69
CA ALA A 127 8.37 -6.60 -2.82
C ALA A 127 8.51 -7.08 -4.28
N GLY A 128 8.39 -6.16 -5.24
CA GLY A 128 8.22 -6.46 -6.66
C GLY A 128 9.33 -5.90 -7.54
N ASP A 129 9.46 -6.44 -8.75
CA ASP A 129 10.39 -5.95 -9.77
C ASP A 129 9.84 -4.68 -10.44
N CYS A 130 10.60 -3.58 -10.35
CA CYS A 130 10.27 -2.33 -11.02
C CYS A 130 10.16 -2.46 -12.55
N ARG A 131 10.72 -3.52 -13.15
CA ARG A 131 10.62 -3.83 -14.58
C ARG A 131 9.32 -4.55 -14.97
N ALA A 132 8.55 -5.03 -13.99
CA ALA A 132 7.24 -5.64 -14.20
C ALA A 132 6.08 -4.76 -13.69
N LEU A 133 6.33 -3.96 -12.64
CA LEU A 133 5.34 -3.11 -12.01
C LEU A 133 4.88 -1.96 -12.92
N SER A 134 3.58 -1.73 -12.98
CA SER A 134 2.95 -0.64 -13.74
C SER A 134 3.02 0.68 -13.00
N VAL A 135 3.49 1.74 -13.66
CA VAL A 135 3.49 3.09 -13.07
C VAL A 135 2.06 3.60 -12.86
N ARG A 136 1.14 3.27 -13.77
CA ARG A 136 -0.26 3.71 -13.68
C ARG A 136 -0.97 3.08 -12.49
N SER A 137 -0.64 1.83 -12.13
CA SER A 137 -1.27 1.10 -11.01
C SER A 137 -0.62 1.46 -9.68
N CYS A 138 0.71 1.38 -9.63
CA CYS A 138 1.46 1.47 -8.39
C CYS A 138 1.68 2.91 -7.94
N PHE A 139 1.77 3.85 -8.90
CA PHE A 139 2.07 5.26 -8.62
C PHE A 139 1.21 6.20 -9.49
N PRO A 140 -0.13 6.10 -9.39
CA PRO A 140 -1.06 6.83 -10.25
C PRO A 140 -0.84 8.36 -10.20
N ALA A 141 -0.44 8.90 -9.06
CA ALA A 141 -0.13 10.33 -8.93
C ALA A 141 1.01 10.78 -9.86
N LEU A 142 2.07 9.96 -10.00
CA LEU A 142 3.20 10.28 -10.89
C LEU A 142 2.80 10.17 -12.36
N PHE A 143 2.03 9.12 -12.70
CA PHE A 143 1.50 8.93 -14.04
C PHE A 143 0.57 10.09 -14.46
N GLU A 144 -0.38 10.46 -13.61
CA GLU A 144 -1.31 11.56 -13.86
C GLU A 144 -0.59 12.92 -13.92
N ALA A 145 0.42 13.14 -13.08
CA ALA A 145 1.24 14.34 -13.13
C ALA A 145 1.91 14.51 -14.49
N GLU A 146 2.53 13.44 -15.02
CA GLU A 146 3.07 13.45 -16.38
C GLU A 146 1.98 13.68 -17.44
N ARG A 147 0.86 12.96 -17.37
CA ARG A 147 -0.21 13.07 -18.37
C ARG A 147 -0.78 14.47 -18.48
N ARG A 148 -1.01 15.13 -17.34
CA ARG A 148 -1.65 16.44 -17.26
C ARG A 148 -0.69 17.60 -17.50
N ARG A 149 0.55 17.49 -17.02
CA ARG A 149 1.51 18.62 -17.01
C ARG A 149 2.78 18.37 -17.81
N ARG A 150 2.90 17.21 -18.48
CA ARG A 150 4.11 16.71 -19.18
C ARG A 150 5.33 16.49 -18.29
N SER A 151 5.39 17.11 -17.12
CA SER A 151 6.39 16.93 -16.06
C SER A 151 5.72 16.49 -14.77
N VAL A 152 6.30 15.45 -14.16
CA VAL A 152 6.02 14.94 -12.81
C VAL A 152 6.37 15.99 -11.77
N ILE A 153 7.53 16.65 -11.84
CA ILE A 153 7.92 17.67 -10.84
C ILE A 153 6.92 18.82 -10.85
N LEU A 154 6.59 19.33 -12.04
CA LEU A 154 5.60 20.40 -12.20
C LEU A 154 4.20 19.94 -11.78
N GLY A 155 3.82 18.71 -12.14
CA GLY A 155 2.53 18.13 -11.78
C GLY A 155 2.37 17.91 -10.29
N MET A 156 3.42 17.51 -9.57
CA MET A 156 3.37 17.35 -8.12
C MET A 156 3.40 18.70 -7.39
N ALA A 157 4.15 19.68 -7.89
CA ALA A 157 4.20 21.03 -7.30
C ALA A 157 2.87 21.79 -7.45
N LEU A 158 2.18 21.62 -8.58
CA LEU A 158 0.93 22.33 -8.89
C LEU A 158 -0.34 21.50 -8.65
N GLY A 159 -0.20 20.19 -8.41
CA GLY A 159 -1.28 19.20 -8.47
C GLY A 159 -1.79 18.71 -7.12
N GLY A 160 -1.61 19.47 -6.04
CA GLY A 160 -2.18 19.16 -4.73
C GLY A 160 -3.71 19.24 -4.72
N GLY A 161 -4.39 18.22 -5.26
CA GLY A 161 -5.82 18.03 -5.04
C GLY A 161 -6.06 17.86 -3.54
N LYS A 162 -6.79 18.80 -2.94
CA LYS A 162 -7.32 18.65 -1.58
C LYS A 162 -8.35 17.53 -1.62
N GLY A 163 -7.93 16.30 -1.32
CA GLY A 163 -8.88 15.26 -0.92
C GLY A 163 -9.72 15.78 0.25
N PRO A 164 -10.93 15.24 0.49
CA PRO A 164 -11.74 15.65 1.64
C PRO A 164 -10.88 15.51 2.89
N ALA A 165 -10.55 16.65 3.49
CA ALA A 165 -9.75 16.68 4.69
C ALA A 165 -10.62 16.10 5.80
N LEU A 166 -10.28 14.89 6.25
CA LEU A 166 -10.81 14.38 7.50
C LEU A 166 -10.32 15.34 8.60
N ASP A 167 -11.28 15.98 9.27
CA ASP A 167 -11.01 16.93 10.32
C ASP A 167 -11.25 16.28 11.68
N SER A 168 -10.23 15.58 12.18
CA SER A 168 -10.20 15.03 13.53
C SER A 168 -9.01 15.60 14.31
N ALA A 169 -9.06 15.52 15.65
CA ALA A 169 -7.94 15.92 16.50
C ALA A 169 -6.65 15.17 16.13
N LEU A 170 -6.76 13.87 15.85
CA LEU A 170 -5.63 13.04 15.43
C LEU A 170 -5.09 13.45 14.05
N SER A 171 -5.96 13.73 13.08
CA SER A 171 -5.54 14.19 11.75
C SER A 171 -4.90 15.58 11.77
N ARG A 172 -5.34 16.48 12.66
CA ARG A 172 -4.69 17.78 12.88
C ARG A 172 -3.31 17.61 13.49
N ARG A 173 -3.21 16.84 14.58
CA ARG A 173 -1.94 16.53 15.26
C ARG A 173 -0.93 15.90 14.31
N ALA A 174 -1.35 14.93 13.49
CA ALA A 174 -0.49 14.28 12.51
C ALA A 174 0.09 15.24 11.46
N ARG A 175 -0.70 16.25 11.03
CA ARG A 175 -0.23 17.30 10.13
C ARG A 175 0.75 18.24 10.81
N ASP A 176 0.42 18.72 12.01
CA ASP A 176 1.23 19.69 12.76
C ASP A 176 2.60 19.11 13.15
N GLU A 177 2.61 17.87 13.63
CA GLU A 177 3.83 17.14 13.99
C GLU A 177 4.52 16.49 12.76
N ARG A 178 3.93 16.63 11.57
CA ARG A 178 4.43 16.07 10.30
C ARG A 178 4.77 14.58 10.41
N TRP A 179 3.83 13.80 10.92
CA TRP A 179 4.03 12.36 11.10
C TRP A 179 4.42 11.72 9.78
N SER A 180 5.48 10.92 9.82
CA SER A 180 5.91 10.13 8.66
C SER A 180 5.27 8.73 8.62
N GLN A 181 4.83 8.27 9.78
CA GLN A 181 4.20 6.98 10.04
C GLN A 181 3.68 6.98 11.49
N TRP A 182 2.84 6.00 11.79
CA TRP A 182 2.35 5.72 13.13
C TRP A 182 2.08 4.22 13.26
N SER A 183 2.06 3.75 14.50
CA SER A 183 1.64 2.41 14.88
C SER A 183 0.74 2.50 16.11
N LEU A 184 0.32 1.35 16.64
CA LEU A 184 -0.40 1.27 17.91
C LEU A 184 0.50 0.65 18.97
N ARG A 185 0.27 1.01 20.24
CA ARG A 185 1.10 0.60 21.38
C ARG A 185 1.29 -0.91 21.46
N ALA A 186 0.22 -1.68 21.27
CA ALA A 186 0.25 -3.14 21.25
C ALA A 186 0.46 -3.75 19.85
N GLY A 187 0.81 -2.93 18.86
CA GLY A 187 1.01 -3.34 17.46
C GLY A 187 -0.24 -3.16 16.59
N MET A 188 -0.07 -3.30 15.28
CA MET A 188 -1.13 -2.99 14.31
C MET A 188 -2.32 -3.97 14.32
N GLU A 189 -2.16 -5.14 14.95
CA GLU A 189 -3.25 -6.10 15.14
C GLU A 189 -4.40 -5.53 15.99
N THR A 190 -4.10 -4.63 16.93
CA THR A 190 -5.08 -3.91 17.76
C THR A 190 -6.15 -3.19 16.93
N LEU A 191 -5.81 -2.69 15.73
CA LEU A 191 -6.81 -2.09 14.83
C LEU A 191 -7.82 -3.14 14.34
N SER A 192 -7.36 -4.34 14.03
CA SER A 192 -8.22 -5.43 13.55
C SER A 192 -9.07 -5.98 14.68
N GLU A 193 -8.53 -6.11 15.90
CA GLU A 193 -9.27 -6.51 17.09
C GLU A 193 -10.39 -5.52 17.42
N ALA A 194 -10.08 -4.22 17.47
CA ALA A 194 -11.07 -3.18 17.73
C ALA A 194 -12.21 -3.18 16.69
N LEU A 195 -11.90 -3.46 15.42
CA LEU A 195 -12.93 -3.62 14.39
C LEU A 195 -13.83 -4.83 14.64
N GLN A 196 -13.25 -5.97 15.00
CA GLN A 196 -14.03 -7.17 15.30
C GLN A 196 -14.98 -6.91 16.47
N ASP A 197 -14.51 -6.26 17.52
CA ASP A 197 -15.34 -5.94 18.69
C ASP A 197 -16.46 -4.95 18.34
N PHE A 198 -16.15 -3.91 17.58
CA PHE A 198 -17.15 -2.98 17.05
C PHE A 198 -18.26 -3.68 16.25
N LEU A 199 -17.87 -4.66 15.42
CA LEU A 199 -18.79 -5.42 14.58
C LEU A 199 -19.65 -6.39 15.39
N ARG A 200 -19.06 -7.11 16.35
CA ARG A 200 -19.79 -7.99 17.27
C ARG A 200 -20.85 -7.24 18.07
N GLN A 201 -20.51 -6.06 18.58
CA GLN A 201 -21.45 -5.20 19.31
C GLN A 201 -22.65 -4.74 18.46
N ARG A 202 -22.52 -4.78 17.13
CA ARG A 202 -23.59 -4.44 16.16
C ARG A 202 -24.32 -5.67 15.62
N GLY A 203 -24.07 -6.85 16.18
CA GLY A 203 -24.74 -8.09 15.78
C GLY A 203 -24.30 -8.60 14.40
N VAL A 204 -23.10 -8.23 13.93
CA VAL A 204 -22.52 -8.82 12.72
C VAL A 204 -22.05 -10.24 13.04
N GLU A 205 -22.53 -11.22 12.28
CA GLU A 205 -22.14 -12.62 12.43
C GLU A 205 -20.75 -12.84 11.83
N MET A 206 -19.87 -13.48 12.60
CA MET A 206 -18.48 -13.70 12.20
C MET A 206 -18.16 -15.20 12.22
N HIS A 207 -17.92 -15.77 11.05
CA HIS A 207 -17.54 -17.17 10.88
C HIS A 207 -16.02 -17.27 10.68
N CYS A 208 -15.32 -17.42 11.80
CA CYS A 208 -13.89 -17.71 11.80
C CYS A 208 -13.64 -19.18 11.45
N HIS A 209 -12.47 -19.48 10.86
CA HIS A 209 -12.10 -20.84 10.42
C HIS A 209 -13.08 -21.50 9.44
N ALA A 210 -13.99 -20.73 8.84
CA ALA A 210 -14.97 -21.21 7.88
C ALA A 210 -14.45 -21.02 6.45
N ARG A 211 -13.69 -22.00 5.95
CA ARG A 211 -13.12 -21.92 4.60
C ARG A 211 -14.22 -21.97 3.53
N LEU A 212 -14.23 -20.97 2.66
CA LEU A 212 -15.11 -20.93 1.50
C LEU A 212 -14.74 -22.03 0.49
N ARG A 213 -15.75 -22.76 -0.01
CA ARG A 213 -15.63 -23.85 -0.98
C ARG A 213 -16.17 -23.48 -2.35
N SER A 214 -17.31 -22.79 -2.43
CA SER A 214 -17.84 -22.30 -3.70
C SER A 214 -18.82 -21.14 -3.52
N LEU A 215 -18.99 -20.36 -4.58
CA LEU A 215 -20.02 -19.34 -4.73
C LEU A 215 -20.93 -19.71 -5.89
N GLU A 216 -22.23 -19.76 -5.63
CA GLU A 216 -23.23 -20.03 -6.67
C GLU A 216 -24.35 -19.00 -6.63
N ARG A 217 -24.91 -18.70 -7.80
CA ARG A 217 -26.10 -17.87 -7.89
C ARG A 217 -27.32 -18.77 -8.01
N THR A 218 -28.22 -18.66 -7.04
CA THR A 218 -29.46 -19.44 -6.99
C THR A 218 -30.49 -18.95 -8.01
N ALA A 219 -31.49 -19.78 -8.32
CA ALA A 219 -32.60 -19.41 -9.20
C ALA A 219 -33.38 -18.18 -8.70
N ALA A 220 -33.42 -17.96 -7.39
CA ALA A 220 -34.06 -16.80 -6.75
C ALA A 220 -33.19 -15.52 -6.80
N GLN A 221 -32.12 -15.49 -7.60
CA GLN A 221 -31.17 -14.37 -7.76
C GLN A 221 -30.32 -14.04 -6.51
N CYS A 222 -30.43 -14.81 -5.43
CA CYS A 222 -29.55 -14.73 -4.26
C CYS A 222 -28.26 -15.55 -4.45
N TRP A 223 -27.21 -15.23 -3.70
CA TRP A 223 -25.99 -16.01 -3.62
C TRP A 223 -26.12 -17.13 -2.58
N GLN A 224 -25.63 -18.32 -2.95
CA GLN A 224 -25.36 -19.42 -2.05
C GLN A 224 -23.84 -19.53 -1.87
N ILE A 225 -23.42 -19.49 -0.60
CA ILE A 225 -22.02 -19.45 -0.19
C ILE A 225 -21.77 -20.75 0.56
N THR A 226 -21.05 -21.67 -0.06
CA THR A 226 -20.79 -23.00 0.50
C THR A 226 -19.51 -22.97 1.29
N LEU A 227 -19.59 -23.28 2.58
CA LEU A 227 -18.47 -23.39 3.51
C LEU A 227 -18.12 -24.87 3.72
N GLU A 228 -17.10 -25.16 4.51
CA GLU A 228 -16.75 -26.55 4.87
C GLU A 228 -17.82 -27.25 5.70
N ASP A 229 -18.52 -26.50 6.55
CA ASP A 229 -19.44 -26.99 7.59
C ASP A 229 -20.91 -26.59 7.32
N GLY A 230 -21.21 -25.96 6.19
CA GLY A 230 -22.57 -25.53 5.89
C GLY A 230 -22.68 -24.61 4.68
N SER A 231 -23.81 -23.92 4.57
CA SER A 231 -24.03 -22.92 3.53
C SER A 231 -24.80 -21.72 4.06
N VAL A 232 -24.50 -20.55 3.50
CA VAL A 232 -25.12 -19.27 3.84
C VAL A 232 -25.75 -18.70 2.58
N ARG A 233 -26.92 -18.05 2.73
CA ARG A 233 -27.57 -17.30 1.65
C ARG A 233 -27.41 -15.80 1.86
N ALA A 234 -27.12 -15.07 0.79
CA ALA A 234 -26.99 -13.62 0.82
C ALA A 234 -27.53 -12.98 -0.47
N ASP A 235 -28.01 -11.74 -0.39
CA ASP A 235 -28.43 -10.97 -1.56
C ASP A 235 -27.22 -10.45 -2.35
N HIS A 236 -26.16 -10.09 -1.62
CA HIS A 236 -24.91 -9.59 -2.19
C HIS A 236 -23.69 -10.24 -1.53
N VAL A 237 -22.61 -10.37 -2.31
CA VAL A 237 -21.30 -10.83 -1.83
C VAL A 237 -20.27 -9.75 -2.11
N ILE A 238 -19.51 -9.37 -1.08
CA ILE A 238 -18.28 -8.58 -1.20
C ILE A 238 -17.11 -9.52 -1.03
N SER A 239 -16.29 -9.67 -2.05
CA SER A 239 -15.04 -10.41 -1.93
C SER A 239 -13.92 -9.49 -1.46
N ALA A 240 -13.30 -9.85 -0.34
CA ALA A 240 -12.11 -9.22 0.22
C ALA A 240 -10.95 -10.23 0.37
N ILE A 241 -11.03 -11.37 -0.32
CA ILE A 241 -9.96 -12.38 -0.41
C ILE A 241 -9.05 -12.12 -1.63
N PRO A 242 -7.84 -12.71 -1.68
CA PRO A 242 -6.95 -12.58 -2.84
C PRO A 242 -7.60 -12.98 -4.17
N ALA A 243 -7.26 -12.27 -5.25
CA ALA A 243 -7.88 -12.45 -6.57
C ALA A 243 -7.82 -13.90 -7.07
N ARG A 244 -6.64 -14.54 -7.03
CA ARG A 244 -6.47 -15.96 -7.40
C ARG A 244 -7.31 -16.91 -6.54
N ALA A 245 -7.48 -16.61 -5.25
CA ALA A 245 -8.33 -17.40 -4.38
C ALA A 245 -9.81 -17.27 -4.77
N LEU A 246 -10.27 -16.05 -5.10
CA LEU A 246 -11.61 -15.83 -5.61
C LEU A 246 -11.85 -16.56 -6.94
N ALA A 247 -10.88 -16.52 -7.86
CA ALA A 247 -11.00 -17.12 -9.19
C ALA A 247 -11.35 -18.63 -9.14
N VAL A 248 -10.87 -19.35 -8.14
CA VAL A 248 -11.15 -20.79 -7.95
C VAL A 248 -12.53 -21.05 -7.36
N LEU A 249 -13.14 -20.04 -6.73
CA LEU A 249 -14.42 -20.16 -6.01
C LEU A 249 -15.61 -19.68 -6.84
N LEU A 250 -15.36 -19.00 -7.97
CA LEU A 250 -16.39 -18.49 -8.85
C LEU A 250 -17.11 -19.62 -9.60
N PRO A 251 -18.40 -19.44 -9.92
CA PRO A 251 -19.15 -20.42 -10.68
C PRO A 251 -18.67 -20.46 -12.15
N GLY A 252 -18.87 -21.59 -12.83
CA GLY A 252 -18.33 -21.80 -14.18
C GLY A 252 -18.76 -20.77 -15.23
N TRP A 253 -19.94 -20.16 -15.11
CA TRP A 253 -20.38 -19.08 -16.01
C TRP A 253 -19.57 -17.79 -15.86
N ALA A 254 -18.88 -17.60 -14.74
CA ALA A 254 -18.02 -16.45 -14.46
C ALA A 254 -16.55 -16.70 -14.84
N GLU A 255 -16.27 -17.74 -15.64
CA GLU A 255 -14.91 -18.08 -16.09
C GLU A 255 -14.16 -16.92 -16.76
N PRO A 256 -14.77 -16.03 -17.58
CA PRO A 256 -14.07 -14.85 -18.09
C PRO A 256 -13.53 -13.93 -16.98
N LEU A 257 -14.31 -13.74 -15.90
CA LEU A 257 -13.85 -12.98 -14.73
C LEU A 257 -12.76 -13.75 -13.96
N ALA A 258 -12.90 -15.07 -13.83
CA ALA A 258 -11.90 -15.91 -13.17
C ALA A 258 -10.54 -15.85 -13.90
N GLN A 259 -10.53 -15.75 -15.22
CA GLN A 259 -9.31 -15.56 -16.02
C GLN A 259 -8.61 -14.23 -15.70
N GLU A 260 -9.36 -13.13 -15.68
CA GLU A 260 -8.84 -11.81 -15.27
C GLU A 260 -8.33 -11.81 -13.82
N LEU A 261 -9.00 -12.50 -12.91
CA LEU A 261 -8.53 -12.60 -11.52
C LEU A 261 -7.26 -13.47 -11.37
N ARG A 262 -7.06 -14.46 -12.24
CA ARG A 262 -5.86 -15.30 -12.24
C ARG A 262 -4.60 -14.56 -12.73
N SER A 263 -4.77 -13.58 -13.61
CA SER A 263 -3.65 -12.75 -14.12
C SER A 263 -3.08 -11.81 -13.06
N ILE A 264 -3.82 -11.53 -11.98
CA ILE A 264 -3.32 -10.73 -10.85
C ILE A 264 -2.34 -11.57 -10.02
N GLU A 265 -1.06 -11.26 -10.18
CA GLU A 265 0.02 -11.94 -9.48
C GLU A 265 0.25 -11.36 -8.07
N ALA A 266 0.81 -12.19 -7.20
CA ALA A 266 1.23 -11.82 -5.86
C ALA A 266 2.55 -12.52 -5.57
N VAL A 267 3.37 -11.91 -4.71
CA VAL A 267 4.69 -12.42 -4.35
C VAL A 267 4.70 -12.97 -2.93
N SER A 268 5.65 -13.88 -2.66
CA SER A 268 5.91 -14.38 -1.32
C SER A 268 7.04 -13.60 -0.65
N VAL A 269 6.94 -13.36 0.65
CA VAL A 269 7.95 -12.62 1.43
C VAL A 269 8.28 -13.37 2.71
N GLY A 270 9.58 -13.60 2.92
CA GLY A 270 10.10 -14.10 4.18
C GLY A 270 10.31 -12.94 5.15
N VAL A 271 9.64 -12.96 6.28
CA VAL A 271 9.77 -11.95 7.33
C VAL A 271 10.51 -12.57 8.51
N VAL A 272 11.70 -12.05 8.80
CA VAL A 272 12.54 -12.51 9.90
C VAL A 272 12.73 -11.38 10.90
N ASN A 273 12.15 -11.55 12.09
CA ASN A 273 12.27 -10.60 13.18
C ASN A 273 13.41 -11.06 14.10
N LEU A 274 14.34 -10.16 14.40
CA LEU A 274 15.52 -10.42 15.20
C LEU A 274 15.60 -9.41 16.33
N GLN A 275 15.78 -9.88 17.55
CA GLN A 275 16.01 -9.04 18.73
C GLN A 275 17.41 -9.27 19.27
N TYR A 276 18.13 -8.20 19.59
CA TYR A 276 19.47 -8.25 20.18
C TYR A 276 19.51 -7.42 21.45
N ASN A 277 19.88 -8.04 22.57
CA ASN A 277 20.03 -7.34 23.84
C ASN A 277 21.41 -6.69 23.91
N GLY A 278 21.49 -5.42 24.31
CA GLY A 278 22.76 -4.70 24.45
C GLY A 278 23.51 -4.40 23.14
N ALA A 279 22.92 -4.69 21.97
CA ALA A 279 23.47 -4.29 20.69
C ALA A 279 23.21 -2.79 20.42
N THR A 280 24.05 -2.18 19.58
CA THR A 280 23.89 -0.80 19.11
C THR A 280 23.94 -0.80 17.59
N LEU A 281 23.05 -0.04 16.95
CA LEU A 281 23.07 0.14 15.50
C LEU A 281 24.17 1.14 15.10
N PRO A 282 24.89 0.89 13.99
CA PRO A 282 25.94 1.81 13.53
C PRO A 282 25.37 3.14 13.01
N ILE A 283 24.09 3.15 12.62
CA ILE A 283 23.36 4.32 12.14
C ILE A 283 21.91 4.29 12.65
N THR A 284 21.28 5.47 12.73
CA THR A 284 19.87 5.59 13.12
C THR A 284 19.03 6.11 11.95
N GLY A 285 17.88 5.47 11.76
CA GLY A 285 16.94 5.80 10.71
C GLY A 285 15.79 4.82 10.67
N PHE A 286 15.02 4.86 9.60
CA PHE A 286 13.91 3.94 9.39
C PHE A 286 14.40 2.50 9.16
N GLY A 287 15.50 2.38 8.44
CA GLY A 287 15.97 1.13 7.88
C GLY A 287 16.73 1.38 6.58
N HIS A 288 17.04 0.30 5.89
CA HIS A 288 17.63 0.35 4.56
C HIS A 288 16.98 -0.63 3.60
N LEU A 289 17.04 -0.28 2.33
CA LEU A 289 16.67 -1.15 1.21
C LEU A 289 17.93 -1.60 0.48
N VAL A 290 17.84 -2.75 -0.18
CA VAL A 290 18.93 -3.33 -0.96
C VAL A 290 18.46 -3.42 -2.40
N PRO A 291 19.11 -2.72 -3.36
CA PRO A 291 18.78 -2.86 -4.77
C PRO A 291 18.94 -4.30 -5.25
N SER A 292 18.15 -4.70 -6.25
CA SER A 292 18.12 -6.05 -6.79
C SER A 292 19.47 -6.53 -7.35
N PHE A 293 20.32 -5.60 -7.80
CA PHE A 293 21.66 -5.91 -8.33
C PHE A 293 22.71 -6.17 -7.24
N GLU A 294 22.46 -5.74 -6.00
CA GLU A 294 23.33 -6.04 -4.85
C GLU A 294 22.99 -7.41 -4.28
N ASP A 295 21.69 -7.65 -4.04
CA ASP A 295 21.16 -8.93 -3.60
C ASP A 295 19.68 -9.03 -3.97
N SER A 296 19.36 -9.90 -4.93
CA SER A 296 17.97 -10.10 -5.37
C SER A 296 17.08 -10.66 -4.27
N SER A 297 17.63 -11.46 -3.35
CA SER A 297 16.92 -12.22 -2.32
C SER A 297 16.66 -11.44 -1.02
N LEU A 298 17.35 -10.32 -0.79
CA LEU A 298 17.20 -9.47 0.40
C LEU A 298 16.57 -8.13 0.03
N LEU A 299 15.34 -7.87 0.45
CA LEU A 299 14.62 -6.64 0.11
C LEU A 299 15.12 -5.45 0.94
N GLY A 300 15.35 -5.66 2.23
CA GLY A 300 15.77 -4.62 3.17
C GLY A 300 15.65 -5.03 4.63
N ILE A 301 16.06 -4.12 5.51
CA ILE A 301 15.99 -4.28 6.97
C ILE A 301 15.38 -3.03 7.58
N VAL A 302 14.31 -3.22 8.35
CA VAL A 302 13.65 -2.16 9.14
C VAL A 302 14.26 -2.11 10.53
N TYR A 303 14.49 -0.91 11.04
CA TYR A 303 15.02 -0.67 12.39
C TYR A 303 13.88 -0.39 13.36
N ASP A 304 13.10 -1.42 13.69
CA ASP A 304 11.83 -1.29 14.43
C ASP A 304 12.00 -0.57 15.77
N SER A 305 13.08 -0.87 16.48
CA SER A 305 13.39 -0.25 17.78
C SER A 305 13.76 1.23 17.68
N VAL A 306 14.11 1.72 16.48
CA VAL A 306 14.33 3.15 16.25
C VAL A 306 13.00 3.85 16.04
N ALA A 307 12.07 3.28 15.25
CA ALA A 307 10.77 3.89 15.00
C ALA A 307 9.82 3.81 16.21
N PHE A 308 9.78 2.67 16.89
CA PHE A 308 8.84 2.38 17.99
C PHE A 308 9.57 1.76 19.18
N PRO A 309 10.40 2.53 19.90
CA PRO A 309 11.15 2.04 21.06
C PRO A 309 10.24 1.54 22.20
N GLU A 310 9.01 2.05 22.30
CA GLU A 310 8.01 1.67 23.29
C GLU A 310 7.59 0.19 23.18
N GLN A 311 7.83 -0.42 22.02
CA GLN A 311 7.51 -1.82 21.74
C GLN A 311 8.70 -2.78 21.96
N ASN A 312 9.82 -2.30 22.53
CA ASN A 312 11.01 -3.12 22.78
C ASN A 312 10.86 -4.06 24.01
N GLY A 313 9.72 -4.00 24.70
CA GLY A 313 9.48 -4.73 25.95
C GLY A 313 10.15 -4.08 27.16
N THR A 314 10.10 -4.75 28.32
CA THR A 314 10.55 -4.20 29.61
C THR A 314 11.92 -4.68 30.08
N ARG A 315 12.57 -5.58 29.33
CA ARG A 315 13.83 -6.25 29.74
C ARG A 315 15.10 -5.43 29.46
N GLY A 316 14.99 -4.10 29.41
CA GLY A 316 16.10 -3.18 29.13
C GLY A 316 16.31 -2.88 27.62
N PRO A 317 17.36 -2.12 27.29
CA PRO A 317 17.62 -1.70 25.91
C PRO A 317 17.84 -2.89 24.97
N SER A 318 17.08 -2.95 23.89
CA SER A 318 17.26 -3.95 22.84
C SER A 318 17.05 -3.35 21.46
N VAL A 319 17.76 -3.92 20.48
CA VAL A 319 17.60 -3.61 19.06
C VAL A 319 16.66 -4.65 18.46
N ARG A 320 15.59 -4.18 17.81
CA ARG A 320 14.66 -5.04 17.05
C ARG A 320 14.77 -4.69 15.58
N LEU A 321 14.91 -5.72 14.76
CA LEU A 321 15.06 -5.63 13.32
C LEU A 321 14.07 -6.56 12.63
N THR A 322 13.50 -6.07 11.53
CA THR A 322 12.69 -6.89 10.63
C THR A 322 13.40 -6.97 9.29
N VAL A 323 13.90 -8.16 8.97
CA VAL A 323 14.53 -8.47 7.68
C VAL A 323 13.47 -9.03 6.73
N MET A 324 13.38 -8.43 5.55
CA MET A 324 12.45 -8.85 4.50
C MET A 324 13.22 -9.53 3.36
N LEU A 325 12.82 -10.76 3.03
CA LEU A 325 13.48 -11.63 2.07
C LEU A 325 12.52 -12.04 0.94
N GLY A 326 13.06 -12.21 -0.26
CA GLY A 326 12.37 -12.76 -1.42
C GLY A 326 11.66 -11.70 -2.26
N GLY A 327 10.33 -11.64 -2.19
CA GLY A 327 9.53 -10.85 -3.13
C GLY A 327 9.41 -11.54 -4.49
N ALA A 328 9.51 -10.78 -5.59
CA ALA A 328 9.52 -11.33 -6.95
C ALA A 328 10.63 -12.37 -7.19
N TRP A 329 11.66 -12.40 -6.33
CA TRP A 329 12.79 -13.32 -6.40
C TRP A 329 12.73 -14.43 -5.35
N PHE A 330 11.62 -14.58 -4.61
CA PHE A 330 11.53 -15.55 -3.51
C PHE A 330 11.83 -16.97 -3.98
N GLU A 331 11.14 -17.45 -5.01
CA GLU A 331 11.32 -18.82 -5.53
C GLU A 331 12.72 -19.05 -6.09
N GLN A 332 13.29 -18.03 -6.74
CA GLN A 332 14.65 -18.09 -7.28
C GLN A 332 15.71 -18.15 -6.17
N GLY A 333 15.49 -17.43 -5.07
CA GLY A 333 16.45 -17.33 -3.97
C GLY A 333 16.32 -18.43 -2.91
N PHE A 334 15.11 -18.93 -2.67
CA PHE A 334 14.81 -19.82 -1.54
C PHE A 334 14.01 -21.08 -1.91
N GLY A 335 13.58 -21.22 -3.16
CA GLY A 335 12.71 -22.29 -3.61
C GLY A 335 11.25 -22.07 -3.22
N ASP A 336 10.48 -23.15 -3.20
CA ASP A 336 9.04 -23.12 -2.98
C ASP A 336 8.68 -22.53 -1.59
N PRO A 337 7.88 -21.43 -1.53
CA PRO A 337 7.46 -20.80 -0.27
C PRO A 337 6.64 -21.71 0.64
N ASP A 338 6.05 -22.80 0.13
CA ASP A 338 5.31 -23.78 0.94
C ASP A 338 6.23 -24.75 1.68
N THR A 339 7.43 -25.01 1.17
CA THR A 339 8.33 -26.06 1.66
C THR A 339 9.70 -25.57 2.12
N VAL A 340 10.03 -24.29 1.88
CA VAL A 340 11.28 -23.67 2.32
C VAL A 340 11.52 -23.84 3.83
N PRO A 341 12.68 -24.38 4.25
CA PRO A 341 13.01 -24.48 5.67
C PRO A 341 13.22 -23.09 6.28
N LEU A 342 12.50 -22.78 7.36
CA LEU A 342 12.60 -21.47 8.03
C LEU A 342 14.01 -21.16 8.54
N ALA A 343 14.82 -22.19 8.83
CA ALA A 343 16.22 -22.04 9.22
C ALA A 343 17.09 -21.40 8.12
N VAL A 344 16.77 -21.62 6.84
CA VAL A 344 17.47 -20.99 5.70
C VAL A 344 17.23 -19.49 5.70
N LEU A 345 15.97 -19.08 5.86
CA LEU A 345 15.59 -17.66 5.94
C LEU A 345 16.24 -16.99 7.17
N LEU A 346 16.25 -17.67 8.31
CA LEU A 346 16.90 -17.18 9.52
C LEU A 346 18.41 -16.98 9.33
N SER A 347 19.11 -17.96 8.73
CA SER A 347 20.54 -17.86 8.45
C SER A 347 20.83 -16.66 7.54
N ARG A 348 20.09 -16.54 6.43
CA ARG A 348 20.24 -15.43 5.49
C ARG A 348 20.01 -14.07 6.16
N ALA A 349 19.00 -13.96 7.00
CA ALA A 349 18.72 -12.72 7.74
C ALA A 349 19.84 -12.37 8.73
N LYS A 350 20.38 -13.35 9.45
CA LYS A 350 21.51 -13.14 10.36
C LYS A 350 22.78 -12.72 9.61
N GLU A 351 23.06 -13.35 8.48
CA GLU A 351 24.18 -12.97 7.60
C GLU A 351 24.04 -11.52 7.11
N ALA A 352 22.86 -11.13 6.65
CA ALA A 352 22.57 -9.76 6.21
C ALA A 352 22.78 -8.75 7.35
N VAL A 353 22.24 -9.02 8.54
CA VAL A 353 22.42 -8.16 9.73
C VAL A 353 23.89 -8.04 10.11
N ARG A 354 24.64 -9.16 10.09
CA ARG A 354 26.08 -9.15 10.36
C ARG A 354 26.86 -8.33 9.34
N ALA A 355 26.60 -8.54 8.05
CA ALA A 355 27.32 -7.89 6.96
C ALA A 355 26.98 -6.40 6.84
N HIS A 356 25.70 -6.02 7.01
CA HIS A 356 25.25 -4.65 6.77
C HIS A 356 25.35 -3.78 8.02
N LEU A 357 25.12 -4.36 9.21
CA LEU A 357 25.01 -3.60 10.46
C LEU A 357 26.12 -3.92 11.46
N GLY A 358 27.00 -4.88 11.17
CA GLY A 358 28.11 -5.25 12.06
C GLY A 358 27.69 -5.94 13.36
N ILE A 359 26.42 -6.34 13.50
CA ILE A 359 25.94 -7.03 14.69
C ILE A 359 26.33 -8.51 14.57
N VAL A 360 27.35 -8.91 15.33
CA VAL A 360 27.89 -10.28 15.36
C VAL A 360 27.31 -11.16 16.47
N ALA A 361 26.61 -10.57 17.44
CA ALA A 361 25.96 -11.30 18.53
C ALA A 361 24.84 -12.21 18.01
N GLU A 362 24.52 -13.26 18.76
CA GLU A 362 23.34 -14.07 18.49
C GLU A 362 22.06 -13.32 18.93
N PRO A 363 20.96 -13.39 18.17
CA PRO A 363 19.71 -12.76 18.56
C PRO A 363 19.13 -13.44 19.81
N SER A 364 18.70 -12.64 20.79
CA SER A 364 18.03 -13.10 22.01
C SER A 364 16.62 -13.61 21.74
N ARG A 365 15.98 -13.17 20.65
CA ARG A 365 14.69 -13.66 20.17
C ARG A 365 14.64 -13.65 18.65
N THR A 366 14.01 -14.66 18.06
CA THR A 366 13.80 -14.75 16.62
C THR A 366 12.35 -15.15 16.32
N ILE A 367 11.78 -14.59 15.25
CA ILE A 367 10.49 -15.00 14.70
C ILE A 367 10.62 -15.04 13.18
N VAL A 368 10.33 -16.18 12.57
CA VAL A 368 10.43 -16.37 11.12
C VAL A 368 9.05 -16.75 10.58
N LYS A 369 8.60 -16.05 9.53
CA LYS A 369 7.33 -16.33 8.87
C LYS A 369 7.46 -16.15 7.37
N VAL A 370 6.87 -17.06 6.59
CA VAL A 370 6.67 -16.88 5.15
C VAL A 370 5.26 -16.35 4.92
N LEU A 371 5.17 -15.16 4.35
CA LEU A 371 3.92 -14.58 3.85
C LEU A 371 3.74 -15.07 2.42
N LYS A 372 2.86 -16.06 2.24
CA LYS A 372 2.63 -16.74 0.96
C LYS A 372 1.76 -15.90 0.02
N VAL A 373 1.79 -16.25 -1.27
CA VAL A 373 0.98 -15.66 -2.35
C VAL A 373 -0.46 -15.44 -1.88
N GLY A 374 -0.84 -14.16 -1.71
CA GLY A 374 -2.08 -13.73 -1.07
C GLY A 374 -1.92 -12.57 -0.08
N GLY A 375 -0.68 -12.28 0.36
CA GLY A 375 -0.37 -11.17 1.27
C GLY A 375 -0.06 -9.82 0.62
N VAL A 376 0.50 -9.81 -0.60
CA VAL A 376 0.88 -8.57 -1.33
C VAL A 376 0.51 -8.73 -2.81
N GLY A 377 -0.48 -7.95 -3.28
CA GLY A 377 -0.83 -7.92 -4.70
C GLY A 377 0.18 -7.12 -5.52
N VAL A 378 0.56 -7.63 -6.69
CA VAL A 378 1.50 -6.98 -7.61
C VAL A 378 0.70 -6.35 -8.75
N GLY A 379 0.76 -5.03 -8.86
CA GLY A 379 0.19 -4.30 -9.99
C GLY A 379 1.13 -4.37 -11.20
N SER A 380 0.97 -5.37 -12.07
CA SER A 380 1.72 -5.48 -13.32
C SER A 380 1.07 -4.67 -14.46
N THR A 381 1.84 -4.41 -15.52
CA THR A 381 1.32 -3.76 -16.74
C THR A 381 0.18 -4.56 -17.33
N GLY A 382 -0.94 -3.89 -17.63
CA GLY A 382 -2.16 -4.53 -18.15
C GLY A 382 -3.24 -4.81 -17.10
N ASN A 383 -2.95 -4.69 -15.80
CA ASN A 383 -3.93 -4.91 -14.71
C ASN A 383 -4.95 -3.76 -14.54
N HIS A 384 -5.24 -3.00 -15.60
CA HIS A 384 -6.20 -1.89 -15.60
C HIS A 384 -7.45 -2.25 -16.37
N THR A 385 -8.61 -2.09 -15.73
CA THR A 385 -9.87 -2.01 -16.46
C THR A 385 -10.10 -0.56 -16.85
N ASP A 386 -10.15 -0.26 -18.15
CA ASP A 386 -10.57 1.05 -18.63
C ASP A 386 -12.06 1.23 -18.32
N GLN A 387 -12.38 1.94 -17.23
CA GLN A 387 -13.72 2.45 -16.98
C GLN A 387 -14.01 3.65 -17.90
N THR A 388 -13.94 3.46 -19.23
CA THR A 388 -14.39 4.47 -20.22
C THR A 388 -15.08 3.85 -21.43
N SER A 389 -15.71 2.68 -21.28
CA SER A 389 -16.61 2.14 -22.31
C SER A 389 -18.06 2.17 -21.81
N PRO A 390 -18.92 3.07 -22.33
CA PRO A 390 -20.36 2.94 -22.13
C PRO A 390 -20.83 1.74 -22.96
N HIS A 391 -20.99 0.58 -22.33
CA HIS A 391 -21.70 -0.53 -22.98
C HIS A 391 -23.17 -0.12 -23.17
N PRO A 392 -23.70 -0.07 -24.40
CA PRO A 392 -25.10 0.20 -24.62
C PRO A 392 -25.91 -1.02 -24.19
N VAL A 393 -26.82 -0.82 -23.24
CA VAL A 393 -27.86 -1.79 -22.90
C VAL A 393 -28.79 -1.89 -24.11
N SER A 394 -28.70 -2.97 -24.87
CA SER A 394 -29.60 -3.31 -25.96
C SER A 394 -30.96 -3.77 -25.40
N GLY A 395 -31.96 -2.89 -25.45
CA GLY A 395 -33.39 -3.22 -25.36
C GLY A 395 -34.03 -3.24 -26.76
N PRO A 396 -35.13 -3.99 -26.96
CA PRO A 396 -35.62 -4.32 -28.30
C PRO A 396 -36.33 -3.14 -28.98
N SER A 397 -36.13 -3.10 -30.30
CA SER A 397 -36.66 -2.12 -31.26
C SER A 397 -38.15 -2.26 -31.54
N THR A 398 -38.87 -1.15 -31.44
CA THR A 398 -40.04 -0.75 -32.25
C THR A 398 -39.94 0.80 -32.30
N GLY A 399 -40.16 1.58 -33.34
CA GLY A 399 -40.71 1.44 -34.68
C GLY A 399 -41.08 2.87 -35.12
N LEU A 400 -40.50 3.34 -36.25
CA LEU A 400 -41.02 4.34 -37.20
C LEU A 400 -41.00 5.89 -36.92
N HIS A 401 -40.31 6.56 -37.88
CA HIS A 401 -40.46 7.91 -38.49
C HIS A 401 -39.74 9.18 -37.93
N PRO A 402 -39.31 10.13 -38.83
CA PRO A 402 -38.08 10.93 -38.70
C PRO A 402 -38.33 12.48 -38.78
N PRO A 403 -37.36 13.34 -39.17
CA PRO A 403 -36.58 14.22 -38.29
C PRO A 403 -36.86 15.73 -38.48
N VAL A 404 -36.45 16.58 -37.52
CA VAL A 404 -36.32 18.03 -37.77
C VAL A 404 -35.04 18.58 -37.16
N HIS A 405 -34.28 19.25 -38.02
CA HIS A 405 -33.05 20.00 -37.78
C HIS A 405 -33.19 21.16 -36.79
N ALA A 406 -32.13 21.46 -36.02
CA ALA A 406 -31.58 22.82 -35.91
C ALA A 406 -30.17 22.83 -35.29
N ARG A 407 -29.34 23.73 -35.83
CA ARG A 407 -27.92 24.00 -35.56
C ARG A 407 -27.74 24.99 -34.39
N PRO A 408 -26.49 25.23 -33.91
CA PRO A 408 -26.17 25.90 -32.66
C PRO A 408 -26.04 27.42 -32.80
N LEU A 409 -26.13 28.15 -31.68
CA LEU A 409 -25.73 29.55 -31.57
C LEU A 409 -24.74 29.73 -30.41
N ALA A 410 -23.65 30.40 -30.75
CA ALA A 410 -22.63 30.95 -29.88
C ALA A 410 -22.94 32.44 -29.59
N GLU A 411 -22.02 33.09 -28.86
CA GLU A 411 -21.96 34.52 -28.50
C GLU A 411 -22.81 34.89 -27.26
N ASP A 412 -22.39 35.77 -26.34
CA ASP A 412 -21.25 36.68 -26.32
C ASP A 412 -20.89 37.05 -24.86
N ARG A 413 -19.71 37.66 -24.73
CA ARG A 413 -19.16 38.29 -23.53
C ARG A 413 -19.97 39.52 -23.12
N ASP A 414 -19.93 39.86 -21.83
CA ASP A 414 -19.66 41.25 -21.46
C ASP A 414 -19.12 41.43 -20.04
N HIS A 415 -18.18 42.37 -19.95
CA HIS A 415 -17.46 42.85 -18.77
C HIS A 415 -18.25 43.95 -18.03
N GLN A 416 -18.00 44.13 -16.72
CA GLN A 416 -17.54 45.40 -16.11
C GLN A 416 -17.29 45.27 -14.58
N PRO A 417 -16.53 46.20 -13.94
CA PRO A 417 -15.54 45.89 -12.89
C PRO A 417 -15.68 46.72 -11.57
N LEU A 418 -14.64 46.60 -10.72
CA LEU A 418 -14.12 47.52 -9.65
C LEU A 418 -14.39 47.10 -8.18
N PRO A 419 -13.65 47.64 -7.17
CA PRO A 419 -12.18 47.77 -7.03
C PRO A 419 -11.70 47.44 -5.59
N GLY A 420 -10.38 47.42 -5.35
CA GLY A 420 -9.85 47.60 -3.98
C GLY A 420 -8.52 46.90 -3.70
N ALA A 421 -7.41 47.61 -3.93
CA ALA A 421 -6.08 47.19 -3.52
C ALA A 421 -5.87 47.41 -2.01
N GLY A 422 -5.50 46.35 -1.30
CA GLY A 422 -4.98 46.39 0.07
C GLY A 422 -3.68 45.58 0.14
N LYS A 423 -2.57 46.28 0.35
CA LYS A 423 -1.23 45.70 0.55
C LYS A 423 -1.24 44.79 1.77
N ILE A 424 -0.92 43.51 1.59
CA ILE A 424 -0.49 42.62 2.67
C ILE A 424 0.85 42.05 2.26
N ALA A 425 1.87 42.34 3.08
CA ALA A 425 3.19 41.77 2.97
C ALA A 425 3.09 40.25 3.17
N ALA A 426 3.42 39.48 2.14
CA ALA A 426 3.53 38.03 2.24
C ALA A 426 5.00 37.69 2.51
N GLU A 427 5.25 37.16 3.71
CA GLU A 427 6.46 36.40 4.03
C GLU A 427 6.61 35.24 3.04
N PRO A 428 7.82 34.88 2.59
CA PRO A 428 8.01 33.75 1.70
C PRO A 428 7.85 32.46 2.51
N ASP A 429 6.65 31.92 2.46
CA ASP A 429 6.33 30.60 2.99
C ASP A 429 7.20 29.55 2.29
N ARG A 430 7.91 28.76 3.09
CA ARG A 430 8.99 27.89 2.66
C ARG A 430 8.41 26.70 1.90
N GLY A 431 8.43 26.79 0.57
CA GLY A 431 8.14 25.69 -0.36
C GLY A 431 9.13 24.53 -0.19
N LEU A 432 8.85 23.65 0.77
CA LEU A 432 9.37 22.30 0.82
C LEU A 432 8.58 21.46 -0.19
N LEU A 433 9.28 20.87 -1.15
CA LEU A 433 8.78 19.81 -2.02
C LEU A 433 7.95 18.83 -1.18
N PRO A 434 6.67 18.55 -1.50
CA PRO A 434 5.90 17.58 -0.76
C PRO A 434 6.59 16.23 -0.94
N GLY A 435 7.12 15.71 0.17
CA GLY A 435 7.72 14.39 0.23
C GLY A 435 6.75 13.39 -0.37
N CYS A 436 7.19 12.69 -1.41
CA CYS A 436 6.40 11.70 -2.10
C CYS A 436 5.72 10.76 -1.09
N LEU A 437 4.40 10.65 -1.24
CA LEU A 437 3.55 9.71 -0.53
C LEU A 437 4.17 8.30 -0.54
N CYS A 438 4.75 7.92 0.59
CA CYS A 438 5.11 6.55 0.94
C CYS A 438 4.50 6.28 2.32
N GLU A 439 3.18 6.37 2.37
CA GLU A 439 2.36 5.93 3.50
C GLU A 439 1.50 4.78 3.02
N ARG A 440 1.85 3.54 3.39
CA ARG A 440 0.92 2.50 3.89
C ARG A 440 1.57 1.12 3.95
N LEU A 441 1.14 0.41 5.01
CA LEU A 441 1.28 -1.02 5.34
C LEU A 441 2.61 -1.46 5.97
N TYR A 442 2.66 -1.41 7.30
CA TYR A 442 3.52 -2.27 8.12
C TYR A 442 2.64 -3.20 8.96
N LEU A 443 2.78 -4.50 8.72
CA LEU A 443 2.24 -5.56 9.59
C LEU A 443 3.33 -5.91 10.59
N GLN A 444 3.07 -5.68 11.88
CA GLN A 444 3.90 -6.15 12.98
C GLN A 444 3.12 -7.27 13.67
N CYS A 445 3.64 -8.50 13.63
CA CYS A 445 3.06 -9.63 14.35
C CYS A 445 3.63 -9.68 15.77
N GLN A 446 2.76 -9.71 16.78
CA GLN A 446 3.12 -10.14 18.13
C GLN A 446 2.63 -11.59 18.37
N ASP A 447 3.42 -12.28 19.19
CA ASP A 447 3.20 -13.56 19.88
C ASP A 447 2.44 -14.70 19.18
N GLY A 448 3.23 -15.72 18.83
CA GLY A 448 2.75 -17.01 18.35
C GLY A 448 2.04 -17.79 19.46
N SER A 449 0.72 -17.90 19.33
CA SER A 449 -0.04 -19.07 19.80
C SER A 449 -1.37 -19.30 19.05
N HIS A 450 -1.60 -18.63 17.92
CA HIS A 450 -2.78 -18.86 17.08
C HIS A 450 -2.42 -19.12 15.61
N PRO A 451 -3.01 -20.16 14.98
CA PRO A 451 -2.84 -20.39 13.54
C PRO A 451 -3.33 -19.16 12.78
N ALA A 452 -2.65 -18.82 11.68
CA ALA A 452 -3.07 -17.76 10.78
C ALA A 452 -4.58 -17.89 10.48
N PRO A 453 -5.39 -16.82 10.64
CA PRO A 453 -6.80 -16.91 10.33
C PRO A 453 -6.93 -17.28 8.85
N GLY A 454 -7.47 -18.47 8.59
CA GLY A 454 -7.92 -18.83 7.25
C GLY A 454 -8.94 -17.80 6.75
N PRO A 455 -9.24 -17.77 5.44
CA PRO A 455 -10.22 -16.83 4.90
C PRO A 455 -11.58 -17.07 5.58
N GLY A 456 -11.90 -16.25 6.58
CA GLY A 456 -13.18 -16.29 7.28
C GLY A 456 -14.27 -15.57 6.50
N LEU A 457 -15.53 -15.87 6.81
CA LEU A 457 -16.71 -15.22 6.27
C LEU A 457 -17.30 -14.28 7.33
N LEU A 458 -17.64 -13.06 6.95
CA LEU A 458 -18.33 -12.08 7.79
C LEU A 458 -19.71 -11.82 7.17
N ILE A 459 -20.79 -11.91 7.94
CA ILE A 459 -22.15 -11.70 7.45
C ILE A 459 -22.72 -10.45 8.12
N CYS A 460 -23.05 -9.46 7.29
CA CYS A 460 -23.68 -8.21 7.74
C CYS A 460 -25.15 -8.21 7.37
N HIS A 461 -26.02 -8.06 8.37
CA HIS A 461 -27.43 -7.79 8.17
C HIS A 461 -27.66 -6.29 8.17
N ARG A 462 -28.21 -5.73 7.08
CA ARG A 462 -28.60 -4.32 7.06
C ARG A 462 -30.05 -4.20 7.51
N ALA A 463 -30.28 -3.58 8.67
CA ALA A 463 -31.61 -3.17 9.07
C ALA A 463 -32.19 -2.17 8.04
N PRO A 464 -33.50 -2.19 7.75
CA PRO A 464 -34.11 -1.21 6.88
C PRO A 464 -33.84 0.20 7.43
N ALA A 465 -33.45 1.12 6.56
CA ALA A 465 -33.36 2.53 6.91
C ALA A 465 -34.76 2.98 7.37
N SER A 466 -34.88 3.36 8.65
CA SER A 466 -36.06 4.01 9.21
C SER A 466 -36.10 5.48 8.81
#